data_AF-A0A2V9QH71-F1
#
_entry.id   AF-A0A2V9QH71-F1
#
_cell.length_a   1.000
_cell.length_b   1.000
_cell.length_c   1.000
_cell.angle_alpha   90.00
_cell.angle_beta   90.00
_cell.angle_gamma   90.00
#
_symmetry.space_group_name_H-M   'P 1'
#
loop_
_entity.id
_entity.type
_entity.pdbx_description
1 polymer ?
#
loop_
_entity_poly.entity_id
_entity_poly.type
_entity_poly.pdbx_seq_one_letter_code
_entity_poly.pdbx_strand_id
1 'polypeptide(L)'
;MIEIQKLHLLASKRGLLFLCVAFAMGLMAYGQEPPRSQVSSPMPDFSDVTSSVGVHFQNVASHTSRKYLIETMGSGVALFDYDNDGRLDIFLVNGASLSNPT
;
A
#
# COMPACT_ATOMS: atom_id res chain seq x y z
N MET A 1 -51.52 -15.70 15.87
CA MET A 1 -51.75 -17.12 15.56
C MET A 1 -51.36 -17.31 14.10
N ILE A 2 -50.19 -17.91 13.83
CA ILE A 2 -49.64 -18.07 12.48
C ILE A 2 -49.61 -19.56 12.19
N GLU A 3 -50.24 -19.95 11.08
CA GLU A 3 -50.41 -21.34 10.66
C GLU A 3 -49.30 -21.74 9.69
N ILE A 4 -48.58 -22.82 9.98
CA ILE A 4 -47.55 -23.40 9.11
C ILE A 4 -48.07 -24.73 8.55
N GLN A 5 -48.27 -24.79 7.24
CA GLN A 5 -48.65 -25.99 6.50
C GLN A 5 -47.40 -26.85 6.17
N LYS A 6 -47.48 -28.14 6.47
CA LYS A 6 -46.41 -29.16 6.34
C LYS A 6 -46.03 -29.44 4.88
N LEU A 7 -44.72 -29.57 4.62
CA LEU A 7 -44.20 -30.18 3.39
C LEU A 7 -43.89 -31.67 3.64
N HIS A 8 -44.65 -32.57 3.01
CA HIS A 8 -44.38 -34.02 2.99
C HIS A 8 -43.20 -34.33 2.06
N LEU A 9 -42.08 -34.75 2.63
CA LEU A 9 -40.91 -35.22 1.89
C LEU A 9 -41.14 -36.68 1.43
N LEU A 10 -41.66 -36.87 0.22
CA LEU A 10 -41.67 -38.18 -0.44
C LEU A 10 -40.31 -38.41 -1.12
N ALA A 11 -39.44 -39.17 -0.46
CA ALA A 11 -38.13 -39.58 -0.97
C ALA A 11 -38.28 -40.63 -2.09
N SER A 12 -38.26 -40.19 -3.35
CA SER A 12 -38.08 -41.06 -4.51
C SER A 12 -36.57 -41.26 -4.78
N LYS A 13 -36.12 -42.52 -4.86
CA LYS A 13 -34.70 -42.91 -5.07
C LYS A 13 -34.04 -42.27 -6.30
N ARG A 14 -34.83 -41.78 -7.27
CA ARG A 14 -34.35 -41.03 -8.44
C ARG A 14 -33.94 -39.59 -8.09
N GLY A 15 -34.59 -38.95 -7.12
CA GLY A 15 -34.23 -37.60 -6.64
C GLY A 15 -32.92 -37.58 -5.86
N LEU A 16 -32.60 -38.67 -5.16
CA LEU A 16 -31.34 -38.81 -4.40
C LEU A 16 -30.11 -38.85 -5.34
N LEU A 17 -30.24 -39.46 -6.52
CA LEU A 17 -29.16 -39.51 -7.50
C LEU A 17 -28.89 -38.13 -8.14
N PHE A 18 -29.94 -37.35 -8.42
CA PHE A 18 -29.81 -35.98 -8.94
C PHE A 18 -29.20 -35.03 -7.90
N LEU A 19 -29.52 -35.19 -6.62
CA LEU A 19 -28.94 -34.40 -5.54
C LEU A 19 -27.42 -34.67 -5.38
N CYS A 20 -26.99 -35.92 -5.54
CA CYS A 20 -25.57 -36.29 -5.48
C CYS A 20 -24.75 -35.73 -6.66
N VAL A 21 -25.30 -35.71 -7.87
CA VAL A 21 -24.59 -35.16 -9.05
C VAL A 21 -24.50 -33.64 -8.98
N ALA A 22 -25.55 -32.95 -8.53
CA ALA A 22 -25.53 -31.50 -8.32
C ALA A 22 -24.55 -31.09 -7.21
N PHE A 23 -24.45 -31.88 -6.13
CA PHE A 23 -23.49 -31.66 -5.06
C PHE A 23 -22.03 -31.92 -5.51
N ALA A 24 -21.80 -32.94 -6.33
CA ALA A 24 -20.48 -33.22 -6.90
C ALA A 24 -20.00 -32.12 -7.86
N MET A 25 -20.89 -31.56 -8.69
CA MET A 25 -20.53 -30.39 -9.53
C MET A 25 -20.30 -29.13 -8.71
N GLY A 26 -21.07 -28.92 -7.63
CA GLY A 26 -20.86 -27.80 -6.69
C GLY A 26 -19.52 -27.87 -5.96
N LEU A 27 -19.07 -29.07 -5.58
CA LEU A 27 -17.74 -29.28 -4.95
C LEU A 27 -16.58 -28.99 -5.90
N MET A 28 -16.72 -29.28 -7.20
CA MET A 28 -15.66 -29.04 -8.20
C MET A 28 -15.52 -27.56 -8.56
N ALA A 29 -16.59 -26.76 -8.38
CA ALA A 29 -16.57 -25.32 -8.64
C ALA A 29 -16.04 -24.51 -7.45
N TYR A 30 -16.09 -25.02 -6.21
CA TYR A 30 -15.69 -24.28 -5.00
C TYR A 30 -14.17 -24.08 -4.85
N GLY A 31 -13.36 -24.82 -5.62
CA GLY A 31 -11.89 -24.77 -5.55
C GLY A 31 -11.20 -24.00 -6.68
N GLN A 32 -11.95 -23.41 -7.62
CA GLN A 32 -11.37 -22.59 -8.68
C GLN A 32 -11.25 -21.16 -8.17
N GLU A 33 -10.12 -20.82 -7.54
CA GLU A 33 -9.76 -19.41 -7.41
C GLU A 33 -9.74 -18.80 -8.82
N PRO A 34 -10.42 -17.66 -9.04
CA PRO A 34 -10.38 -17.01 -10.34
C PRO A 34 -8.91 -16.79 -10.71
N PRO A 35 -8.53 -17.02 -11.98
CA PRO A 35 -7.15 -16.86 -12.41
C PRO A 35 -6.68 -15.47 -12.01
N ARG A 36 -5.69 -15.42 -11.12
CA ARG A 36 -5.11 -14.18 -10.64
C ARG A 36 -4.57 -13.47 -11.87
N SER A 37 -5.29 -12.44 -12.32
CA SER A 37 -4.85 -11.62 -13.44
C SER A 37 -3.55 -10.96 -12.99
N GLN A 38 -2.42 -11.46 -13.50
CA GLN A 38 -1.12 -10.82 -13.34
C GLN A 38 -1.16 -9.56 -14.20
N VAL A 39 -1.72 -8.49 -13.65
CA VAL A 39 -1.49 -7.16 -14.20
C VAL A 39 -0.01 -6.88 -13.92
N SER A 40 0.85 -7.09 -14.91
CA SER A 40 2.21 -6.60 -14.85
C SER A 40 2.12 -5.07 -14.90
N SER A 41 2.04 -4.43 -13.73
CA SER A 41 2.19 -3.00 -13.65
C SER A 41 3.56 -2.65 -14.25
N PRO A 42 3.64 -1.76 -15.24
CA PRO A 42 4.92 -1.31 -15.75
C PRO A 42 5.76 -0.77 -14.59
N MET A 43 7.04 -1.10 -14.60
CA MET A 43 7.96 -0.58 -13.59
C MET A 43 8.00 0.96 -13.72
N PRO A 44 7.85 1.71 -12.62
CA PRO A 44 7.99 3.15 -12.66
C PRO A 44 9.42 3.52 -13.08
N ASP A 45 9.51 4.44 -14.04
CA ASP A 45 10.79 5.05 -14.43
C ASP A 45 11.07 6.24 -13.52
N PHE A 46 12.28 6.28 -12.95
CA PHE A 46 12.71 7.34 -12.05
C PHE A 46 13.84 8.11 -12.71
N SER A 47 13.70 9.44 -12.80
CA SER A 47 14.73 10.33 -13.32
C SER A 47 15.07 11.40 -12.31
N ASP A 48 16.36 11.78 -12.27
CA ASP A 48 16.83 12.88 -11.46
C ASP A 48 16.62 14.21 -12.22
N VAL A 49 15.79 15.08 -11.66
CA VAL A 49 15.47 16.40 -12.21
C VAL A 49 16.11 17.54 -11.42
N THR A 50 16.84 17.23 -10.35
CA THR A 50 17.37 18.17 -9.35
C THR A 50 18.13 19.34 -10.00
N SER A 51 18.99 19.03 -10.97
CA SER A 51 19.74 20.03 -11.76
C SER A 51 18.86 20.90 -12.66
N SER A 52 17.88 20.30 -13.32
CA SER A 52 16.98 21.01 -14.26
C SER A 52 16.03 21.99 -13.58
N VAL A 53 15.67 21.73 -12.32
CA VAL A 53 14.79 22.59 -11.52
C VAL A 53 15.56 23.47 -10.53
N GLY A 54 16.90 23.47 -10.59
CA GLY A 54 17.75 24.34 -9.78
C GLY A 54 17.81 23.99 -8.28
N VAL A 55 17.49 22.75 -7.91
CA VAL A 55 17.58 22.29 -6.52
C VAL A 55 19.04 21.93 -6.22
N HIS A 56 19.65 22.63 -5.25
CA HIS A 56 21.03 22.39 -4.83
C HIS A 56 21.09 22.21 -3.31
N PHE A 57 20.65 21.05 -2.83
CA PHE A 57 20.61 20.75 -1.39
C PHE A 57 21.71 19.78 -0.98
N GLN A 58 22.38 20.10 0.13
CA GLN A 58 23.32 19.21 0.79
C GLN A 58 22.89 19.02 2.24
N ASN A 59 22.65 17.77 2.65
CA ASN A 59 22.49 17.43 4.06
C ASN A 59 23.85 17.56 4.76
N VAL A 60 23.91 18.31 5.87
CA VAL A 60 25.15 18.60 6.57
C VAL A 60 25.01 18.15 8.01
N ALA A 61 25.80 17.15 8.39
CA ALA A 61 25.90 16.72 9.77
C ALA A 61 26.99 17.52 10.50
N SER A 62 26.67 18.02 11.70
CA SER A 62 27.60 18.75 12.56
C SER A 62 28.52 17.79 13.32
N HIS A 63 29.52 17.25 12.63
CA HIS A 63 30.41 16.24 13.20
C HIS A 63 31.19 16.73 14.42
N THR A 64 31.04 16.04 15.56
CA THR A 64 31.83 16.31 16.77
C THR A 64 32.72 15.12 17.16
N SER A 65 33.63 15.34 18.11
CA SER A 65 34.43 14.26 18.72
C SER A 65 33.57 13.30 19.56
N ARG A 66 32.45 13.81 20.12
CA ARG A 66 31.59 13.09 21.07
C ARG A 66 30.45 12.32 20.43
N LYS A 67 30.23 12.45 19.10
CA LYS A 67 29.26 11.67 18.31
C LYS A 67 27.86 11.70 18.91
N TYR A 68 27.27 12.89 18.97
CA TYR A 68 25.92 13.07 19.48
C TYR A 68 24.87 12.44 18.56
N LEU A 69 23.76 11.98 19.14
CA LEU A 69 22.63 11.37 18.41
C LEU A 69 22.10 12.29 17.30
N ILE A 70 22.07 13.60 17.55
CA ILE A 70 21.63 14.59 16.59
C ILE A 70 22.52 14.68 15.34
N GLU A 71 23.76 14.17 15.37
CA GLU A 71 24.64 14.09 14.19
C GLU A 71 24.19 13.01 13.21
N THR A 72 23.41 12.02 13.66
CA THR A 72 22.87 10.95 12.82
C THR A 72 21.45 11.22 12.34
N MET A 73 20.83 12.30 12.80
CA MET A 73 19.51 12.71 12.35
C MET A 73 19.61 13.28 10.93
N GLY A 74 18.77 12.77 10.02
CA GLY A 74 18.72 13.25 8.63
C GLY A 74 18.01 14.59 8.51
N SER A 75 18.16 15.21 7.34
CA SER A 75 17.35 16.34 6.90
C SER A 75 15.88 15.96 6.70
N GLY A 76 15.01 16.97 6.71
CA GLY A 76 13.58 16.81 6.41
C GLY A 76 13.18 17.47 5.10
N VAL A 77 12.07 17.02 4.53
CA VAL A 77 11.44 17.61 3.34
C VAL A 77 9.93 17.72 3.56
N ALA A 78 9.34 18.82 3.08
CA ALA A 78 7.90 19.00 2.97
C ALA A 78 7.54 19.53 1.58
N LEU A 79 6.38 19.11 1.07
CA LEU A 79 5.82 19.58 -0.19
C LEU A 79 4.46 20.22 0.07
N PHE A 80 4.30 21.48 -0.28
CA PHE A 80 3.04 22.22 -0.15
C PHE A 80 3.06 23.44 -1.06
N ASP A 81 1.88 23.93 -1.45
CA ASP A 81 1.73 25.17 -2.20
C ASP A 81 1.70 26.34 -1.21
N TYR A 82 2.81 27.07 -1.10
CA TYR A 82 2.99 28.15 -0.13
C TYR A 82 2.38 29.47 -0.62
N ASP A 83 2.50 29.78 -1.91
CA ASP A 83 2.08 31.05 -2.49
C ASP A 83 0.73 30.97 -3.24
N ASN A 84 0.13 29.78 -3.31
CA ASN A 84 -1.13 29.48 -3.99
C ASN A 84 -1.08 29.63 -5.52
N ASP A 85 0.07 29.37 -6.14
CA ASP A 85 0.21 29.37 -7.60
C ASP A 85 -0.22 28.05 -8.27
N GLY A 86 -0.62 27.05 -7.46
CA GLY A 86 -1.02 25.72 -7.91
C GLY A 86 0.15 24.78 -8.19
N ARG A 87 1.38 25.18 -7.89
CA ARG A 87 2.58 24.33 -7.92
C ARG A 87 2.95 23.94 -6.49
N LEU A 88 3.56 22.76 -6.35
CA LEU A 88 4.11 22.34 -5.06
C LEU A 88 5.48 22.98 -4.87
N ASP A 89 5.65 23.68 -3.76
CA ASP A 89 6.95 24.16 -3.29
C ASP A 89 7.68 23.06 -2.52
N ILE A 90 9.01 23.11 -2.59
CA ILE A 90 9.89 22.20 -1.88
C ILE A 90 10.50 22.93 -0.68
N PHE A 91 10.18 22.50 0.52
CA PHE A 91 10.80 22.99 1.75
C PHE A 91 11.78 21.95 2.31
N LEU A 92 13.06 22.31 2.41
CA LEU A 92 14.14 21.43 2.87
C LEU A 92 14.74 21.97 4.17
N VAL A 93 14.87 21.11 5.18
CA VAL A 93 15.43 21.47 6.49
C VAL A 93 16.69 20.70 6.79
N ASN A 94 17.68 21.36 7.39
CA ASN A 94 18.94 20.78 7.82
C ASN A 94 19.10 20.88 9.34
N GLY A 95 20.04 20.12 9.90
CA GLY A 95 20.40 20.22 11.30
C GLY A 95 21.06 21.56 11.65
N ALA A 96 21.16 21.84 12.95
CA ALA A 96 21.90 23.01 13.45
C ALA A 96 23.40 22.71 13.60
N SER A 97 24.22 23.76 13.55
CA SER A 97 25.64 23.67 13.87
C SER A 97 25.84 23.28 15.34
N LEU A 98 26.73 22.33 15.60
CA LEU A 98 27.16 21.95 16.96
C LEU A 98 28.58 22.43 17.18
N SER A 99 28.81 23.08 18.32
CA SER A 99 30.17 23.33 18.78
C SER A 99 30.82 22.02 19.16
N ASN A 100 32.08 21.83 18.74
CA ASN A 100 32.85 20.69 19.20
C ASN A 100 33.16 20.92 20.69
N PRO A 101 32.71 20.06 21.60
CA PRO A 101 33.05 20.20 23.00
C PRO A 101 34.57 20.05 23.15
N THR A 102 35.20 21.09 23.71
CA THR A 102 36.59 21.08 24.17
C THR A 102 36.85 19.99 25.19
#